data_AF-A0A3N5UPR2-F1
#
_entry.id   AF-A0A3N5UPR2-F1
#
_cell.length_a   1.000
_cell.length_b   1.000
_cell.length_c   1.000
_cell.angle_alpha   90.00
_cell.angle_beta   90.00
_cell.angle_gamma   90.00
#
_symmetry.space_group_name_H-M   'P 1'
#
loop_
_entity.id
_entity.type
_entity.pdbx_description
1 polymer ?
#
loop_
_entity_poly.entity_id
_entity_poly.type
_entity_poly.pdbx_seq_one_letter_code
_entity_poly.pdbx_strand_id
1 'polypeptide(L)'
;MLTLAGGCVRSAAGEPPCVAAGTAQVVAGPDDLELERFLDALIAERMEKYQIPGEAVAVVLDGQVVFAKGYGYADAEKQMPVDPERTLFRLGSVSKLFVWTAVMQLAEQGKL
;
A
#
# COMPACT_ATOMS: atom_id res chain seq x y z
N MET A 1 -1.62 -23.79 40.98
CA MET A 1 -2.34 -22.95 39.99
C MET A 1 -1.48 -22.89 38.74
N LEU A 2 -2.07 -23.27 37.62
CA LEU A 2 -1.41 -23.79 36.42
C LEU A 2 -0.67 -22.71 35.63
N THR A 3 0.61 -22.94 35.38
CA THR A 3 1.46 -22.25 34.41
C THR A 3 0.99 -22.59 32.99
N LEU A 4 0.80 -21.59 32.11
CA LEU A 4 0.70 -21.81 30.67
C LEU A 4 1.81 -21.00 29.97
N ALA A 5 2.87 -21.72 29.63
CA ALA A 5 3.85 -21.31 28.66
C ALA A 5 3.16 -21.14 27.30
N GLY A 6 3.29 -19.96 26.70
CA GLY A 6 2.95 -19.74 25.29
C GLY A 6 3.91 -20.54 24.42
N GLY A 7 3.43 -21.70 23.97
CA GLY A 7 4.20 -22.68 23.22
C GLY A 7 4.77 -22.12 21.93
N CYS A 8 6.06 -22.37 21.73
CA CYS A 8 6.71 -22.27 20.44
C CYS A 8 6.13 -23.37 19.55
N VAL A 9 5.21 -23.02 18.65
CA VAL A 9 4.83 -23.90 17.54
C VAL A 9 6.05 -24.05 16.64
N ARG A 10 6.58 -25.27 16.55
CA ARG A 10 7.54 -25.66 15.52
C ARG A 10 6.84 -25.52 14.16
N SER A 11 7.26 -24.55 13.36
CA SER A 11 6.90 -24.48 11.94
C SER A 11 7.55 -25.66 11.22
N ALA A 12 6.70 -26.47 10.58
CA ALA A 12 7.12 -27.47 9.61
C ALA A 12 7.70 -26.76 8.38
N ALA A 13 8.74 -27.34 7.81
CA ALA A 13 9.44 -26.83 6.65
C ALA A 13 8.47 -26.53 5.47
N GLY A 14 8.57 -25.32 4.90
CA GLY A 14 8.05 -25.02 3.57
C GLY A 14 7.01 -23.89 3.47
N GLU A 15 6.63 -23.21 4.55
CA GLU A 15 5.76 -22.04 4.45
C GLU A 15 6.58 -20.76 4.17
N PRO A 16 6.19 -19.94 3.17
CA PRO A 16 6.80 -18.63 2.99
C PRO A 16 6.56 -17.81 4.26
N PRO A 17 7.52 -16.98 4.69
CA PRO A 17 7.37 -16.20 5.91
C PRO A 17 6.09 -15.37 5.82
N CYS A 18 5.22 -15.53 6.82
CA CYS A 18 4.09 -14.63 7.03
C CYS A 18 4.65 -13.21 7.18
N VAL A 19 4.60 -12.44 6.10
CA VAL A 19 4.77 -10.99 6.19
C VAL A 19 3.55 -10.53 6.97
N ALA A 20 3.76 -10.20 8.25
CA ALA A 20 2.73 -9.58 9.05
C ALA A 20 2.21 -8.37 8.26
N ALA A 21 0.91 -8.33 8.00
CA ALA A 21 0.24 -7.14 7.50
C ALA A 21 0.30 -6.09 8.61
N GLY A 22 1.46 -5.45 8.73
CA GLY A 22 1.64 -4.30 9.60
C GLY A 22 0.73 -3.21 9.09
N THR A 23 -0.06 -2.64 9.99
CA THR A 23 -0.74 -1.38 9.72
C THR A 23 0.36 -0.38 9.35
N ALA A 24 0.36 0.05 8.09
CA ALA A 24 1.22 1.12 7.62
C ALA A 24 0.85 2.40 8.37
N GLN A 25 1.46 2.62 9.52
CA GLN A 25 1.29 3.85 10.28
C GLN A 25 2.19 4.90 9.65
N VAL A 26 1.61 6.05 9.31
CA VAL A 26 2.37 7.22 8.86
C VAL A 26 3.19 7.72 10.05
N VAL A 27 4.51 7.58 10.00
CA VAL A 27 5.41 8.07 11.05
C VAL A 27 5.86 9.47 10.66
N ALA A 28 5.43 10.47 11.44
CA ALA A 28 5.65 11.86 11.09
C ALA A 28 7.12 12.31 11.31
N GLY A 29 7.87 12.57 10.24
CA GLY A 29 9.20 13.19 10.22
C GLY A 29 9.18 14.73 10.12
N PRO A 30 10.28 15.42 10.47
CA PRO A 30 10.37 16.88 10.37
C PRO A 30 10.38 17.43 8.92
N ASP A 31 10.60 16.56 7.92
CA ASP A 31 10.53 16.83 6.48
C ASP A 31 9.15 16.57 5.86
N ASP A 32 8.23 15.98 6.62
CA ASP A 32 6.91 15.57 6.13
C ASP A 32 6.03 16.72 5.65
N LEU A 33 6.13 17.88 6.31
CA LEU A 33 5.36 19.06 5.91
C LEU A 33 5.83 19.63 4.57
N GLU A 34 7.13 19.56 4.29
CA GLU A 34 7.66 19.99 3.00
C GLU A 34 7.27 19.00 1.90
N LEU A 35 7.37 17.70 2.19
CA LEU A 35 6.91 16.63 1.30
C LEU A 35 5.42 16.76 0.97
N GLU A 36 4.57 16.93 1.98
CA GLU A 36 3.13 17.11 1.79
C GLU A 36 2.82 18.34 0.94
N ARG A 37 3.45 19.49 1.22
CA ARG A 37 3.25 20.71 0.43
C ARG A 37 3.68 20.53 -1.03
N PHE A 38 4.80 19.86 -1.26
CA PHE A 38 5.29 19.56 -2.60
C PHE A 38 4.30 18.65 -3.36
N LEU A 39 3.87 17.56 -2.72
CA LEU A 39 2.92 16.62 -3.31
C LEU A 39 1.57 17.29 -3.56
N ASP A 40 1.01 18.02 -2.60
CA ASP A 40 -0.26 18.72 -2.76
C ASP A 40 -0.25 19.65 -3.98
N ALA A 41 0.82 20.43 -4.17
CA ALA A 41 0.95 21.32 -5.33
C ALA A 41 1.03 20.53 -6.65
N LEU A 42 1.87 19.49 -6.71
CA LEU A 42 2.06 18.65 -7.89
C LEU A 42 0.77 17.92 -8.29
N ILE A 43 0.09 17.32 -7.30
CA ILE A 43 -1.13 16.56 -7.51
C ILE A 43 -2.26 17.49 -7.94
N ALA A 44 -2.42 18.66 -7.31
CA ALA A 44 -3.42 19.64 -7.71
C ALA A 44 -3.26 20.07 -9.18
N GLU A 45 -2.04 20.43 -9.60
CA GLU A 45 -1.75 20.80 -11.00
C GLU A 45 -2.13 19.66 -11.96
N ARG A 46 -1.76 18.42 -11.62
CA ARG A 46 -2.04 17.26 -12.46
C ARG A 46 -3.53 16.93 -12.54
N MET A 47 -4.23 16.98 -11.42
CA MET A 47 -5.67 16.70 -11.37
C MET A 47 -6.45 17.69 -12.23
N GLU A 48 -6.08 18.98 -12.19
CA GLU A 48 -6.67 20.00 -13.05
C GLU A 48 -6.35 19.73 -14.54
N LYS A 49 -5.07 19.54 -14.86
CA LYS A 49 -4.60 19.36 -16.23
C LYS A 49 -5.22 18.16 -16.95
N TYR A 50 -5.38 17.04 -16.24
CA TYR A 50 -5.87 15.79 -16.81
C TYR A 50 -7.30 15.43 -16.40
N GLN A 51 -7.99 16.34 -15.71
CA GLN A 51 -9.38 16.16 -15.25
C GLN A 51 -9.55 14.85 -14.45
N ILE A 52 -8.62 14.61 -13.52
CA ILE A 52 -8.62 13.40 -12.70
C ILE A 52 -9.63 13.60 -11.56
N PRO A 53 -10.67 12.75 -11.44
CA PRO A 53 -11.72 12.93 -10.43
C PRO A 53 -11.25 12.64 -9.01
N GLY A 54 -10.33 11.68 -8.86
CA GLY A 54 -9.76 11.31 -7.57
C GLY A 54 -8.53 10.44 -7.70
N GLU A 55 -7.62 10.56 -6.74
CA GLU A 55 -6.34 9.87 -6.72
C GLU A 55 -5.88 9.59 -5.28
N ALA A 56 -5.24 8.45 -5.04
CA ALA A 56 -4.56 8.16 -3.78
C ALA A 56 -3.06 8.07 -4.02
N VAL A 57 -2.28 8.70 -3.12
CA VAL A 57 -0.82 8.71 -3.17
C VAL A 57 -0.28 8.19 -1.86
N ALA A 58 0.68 7.26 -1.93
CA ALA A 58 1.44 6.79 -0.78
C ALA A 58 2.94 6.81 -1.09
N VAL A 59 3.75 7.23 -0.12
CA VAL A 59 5.22 7.22 -0.20
C VAL A 59 5.75 6.33 0.91
N VAL A 60 6.63 5.40 0.54
CA VAL A 60 7.27 4.46 1.46
C VAL A 60 8.77 4.72 1.46
N LEU A 61 9.33 4.96 2.63
CA LEU A 61 10.77 5.14 2.86
C LEU A 61 11.21 4.18 3.95
N ASP A 62 12.27 3.41 3.69
CA ASP A 62 12.83 2.43 4.64
C ASP A 62 11.79 1.46 5.24
N GLY A 63 10.84 1.03 4.39
CA GLY A 63 9.78 0.10 4.77
C GLY A 63 8.64 0.72 5.58
N GLN A 64 8.68 2.04 5.83
CA GLN A 64 7.64 2.78 6.55
C GLN A 64 6.89 3.69 5.60
N VAL A 65 5.58 3.80 5.78
CA VAL A 65 4.80 4.80 5.04
C VAL A 65 5.05 6.14 5.70
N VAL A 66 5.58 7.09 4.93
CA VAL A 66 5.87 8.46 5.40
C VAL A 66 4.83 9.46 4.89
N PHE A 67 4.02 9.07 3.91
CA PHE A 67 2.93 9.88 3.40
C PHE A 67 1.85 8.96 2.83
N ALA A 68 0.59 9.23 3.14
CA ALA A 68 -0.56 8.60 2.51
C ALA A 68 -1.73 9.58 2.49
N LYS A 69 -2.22 9.95 1.31
CA LYS A 69 -3.31 10.93 1.16
C LYS A 69 -4.18 10.63 -0.04
N GLY A 70 -5.48 10.81 0.15
CA GLY A 70 -6.48 10.80 -0.92
C GLY A 70 -6.81 12.22 -1.37
N TYR A 71 -6.94 12.40 -2.68
CA TYR A 71 -7.30 13.64 -3.34
C TYR A 71 -8.58 13.45 -4.14
N GLY A 72 -9.45 14.46 -4.15
CA GLY A 72 -10.71 14.43 -4.89
C GLY A 72 -11.69 13.36 -4.40
N TYR A 73 -12.43 12.78 -5.34
CA TYR A 73 -13.55 11.89 -5.06
C TYR A 73 -13.38 10.51 -5.71
N ALA A 74 -13.60 9.46 -4.93
CA ALA A 74 -13.75 8.09 -5.41
C ALA A 74 -15.04 7.90 -6.21
N ASP A 75 -16.09 8.65 -5.85
CA ASP A 75 -17.34 8.76 -6.59
C ASP A 75 -17.74 10.23 -6.64
N ALA A 76 -17.60 10.86 -7.81
CA ALA A 76 -17.87 12.29 -8.00
C ALA A 76 -19.36 12.62 -7.89
N GLU A 77 -20.25 11.70 -8.30
CA GLU A 77 -21.71 11.91 -8.23
C GLU A 77 -22.19 11.87 -6.78
N LYS A 78 -21.66 10.94 -5.99
CA LYS A 78 -21.97 10.80 -4.56
C LYS A 78 -21.10 11.68 -3.66
N GLN A 79 -20.17 12.45 -4.23
CA GLN A 79 -19.17 13.23 -3.52
C GLN A 79 -18.43 12.42 -2.45
N MET A 80 -18.16 11.14 -2.74
CA MET A 80 -17.45 10.26 -1.82
C MET A 80 -15.95 10.54 -1.95
N PRO A 81 -15.28 11.04 -0.90
CA PRO A 81 -13.86 11.38 -0.98
C PRO A 81 -13.00 10.14 -1.21
N VAL A 82 -11.82 10.32 -1.81
CA VAL A 82 -10.82 9.25 -1.83
C VAL A 82 -10.26 9.05 -0.43
N ASP A 83 -10.47 7.86 0.10
CA ASP A 83 -9.77 7.32 1.28
C ASP A 83 -8.52 6.55 0.81
N PRO A 84 -7.30 6.95 1.20
CA PRO A 84 -6.06 6.32 0.72
C PRO A 84 -5.85 4.89 1.23
N GLU A 85 -6.53 4.47 2.30
CA GLU A 85 -6.43 3.11 2.86
C GLU A 85 -7.50 2.18 2.30
N ARG A 86 -8.68 2.72 1.96
CA ARG A 86 -9.89 1.92 1.68
C ARG A 86 -10.39 2.00 0.26
N THR A 87 -10.06 3.06 -0.48
CA THR A 87 -10.56 3.24 -1.85
C THR A 87 -9.90 2.24 -2.79
N LEU A 88 -10.71 1.40 -3.42
CA LEU A 88 -10.22 0.43 -4.40
C LEU A 88 -10.15 1.05 -5.79
N PHE A 89 -8.97 0.97 -6.42
CA PHE A 89 -8.75 1.37 -7.79
C PHE A 89 -8.57 0.16 -8.71
N ARG A 90 -8.95 0.28 -9.98
CA ARG A 90 -8.63 -0.71 -11.01
C ARG A 90 -7.17 -0.51 -11.46
N LEU A 91 -6.30 -1.33 -10.92
CA LEU A 91 -4.85 -1.28 -11.07
C LEU A 91 -4.28 -1.67 -12.47
N GLY A 92 -5.11 -2.23 -13.37
CA GLY A 92 -4.76 -2.42 -14.78
C GLY A 92 -3.48 -3.24 -15.01
N SER A 93 -2.55 -2.73 -15.81
CA SER A 93 -1.30 -3.45 -16.12
C SER A 93 -0.40 -3.73 -14.92
N VAL A 94 -0.60 -3.03 -13.78
CA VAL A 94 0.10 -3.33 -12.52
C VAL A 94 -0.21 -4.76 -12.04
N SER A 95 -1.38 -5.33 -12.40
CA SER A 95 -1.72 -6.75 -12.14
C SER A 95 -0.64 -7.72 -12.60
N LYS A 96 0.12 -7.39 -13.64
CA LYS A 96 1.15 -8.27 -14.21
C LYS A 96 2.26 -8.57 -13.21
N LEU A 97 2.55 -7.66 -12.28
CA LEU A 97 3.54 -7.89 -11.24
C LEU A 97 3.13 -9.06 -10.34
N PHE A 98 1.84 -9.17 -9.99
CA PHE A 98 1.33 -10.30 -9.21
C PHE A 98 1.46 -11.61 -9.97
N VAL A 99 1.06 -11.62 -11.25
CA VAL A 99 1.15 -12.82 -12.10
C VAL A 99 2.60 -13.26 -12.27
N TRP A 100 3.50 -12.34 -12.62
CA TRP A 100 4.92 -12.69 -12.80
C TRP A 100 5.60 -13.09 -11.50
N THR A 101 5.24 -12.49 -10.37
CA THR A 101 5.73 -12.93 -9.06
C THR A 101 5.34 -14.38 -8.80
N ALA A 102 4.08 -14.75 -9.04
CA ALA A 102 3.63 -16.13 -8.90
C ALA A 102 4.36 -17.09 -9.87
N VAL A 103 4.59 -16.68 -11.11
CA VAL A 103 5.37 -17.45 -12.09
C VAL A 103 6.81 -17.66 -11.64
N MET A 104 7.48 -16.61 -11.14
CA MET A 104 8.86 -16.72 -10.64
C MET A 104 8.96 -17.59 -9.39
N GLN A 105 7.97 -17.53 -8.49
CA GLN A 105 7.90 -18.45 -7.34
C GLN A 105 7.77 -19.91 -7.78
N LEU A 106 7.00 -20.19 -8.84
CA LEU A 106 6.89 -21.54 -9.40
C LEU A 106 8.19 -21.98 -10.10
N ALA A 107 8.87 -21.07 -10.81
CA ALA A 107 10.16 -21.35 -11.43
C ALA A 107 11.25 -21.65 -10.38
N GLU A 108 11.30 -20.90 -9.27
CA GLU A 108 12.20 -21.17 -8.14
C GLU A 108 11.94 -22.55 -7.50
N GLN A 109 10.67 -22.99 -7.50
CA GLN A 109 10.27 -24.32 -7.05
C GLN A 109 10.52 -25.43 -8.09
N GLY A 110 11.01 -25.10 -9.30
CA GLY A 110 11.20 -26.06 -10.40
C GLY A 110 9.90 -26.63 -10.96
N LYS A 111 8.78 -25.92 -10.79
CA LYS A 111 7.44 -26.34 -11.26
C LYS A 111 7.05 -25.73 -12.61
N LEU A 112 7.97 -24.96 -13.20
CA LEU A 112 7.85 -24.24 -14.46
C LEU A 112 9.19 -24.28 -15.19
#